data_AF-A0A954YI47-F1
#
_entry.id   AF-A0A954YI47-F1
#
_cell.length_a   1.000
_cell.length_b   1.000
_cell.length_c   1.000
_cell.angle_alpha   90.00
_cell.angle_beta   90.00
_cell.angle_gamma   90.00
#
_symmetry.space_group_name_H-M   'P 1'
#
loop_
_entity.id
_entity.type
_entity.pdbx_description
1 polymer ?
#
loop_
_entity_poly.entity_id
_entity_poly.type
_entity_poly.pdbx_seq_one_letter_code
_entity_poly.pdbx_strand_id
1 'polypeptide(L)'
;LHESRDESCYCWGPAERRVHVAFRKQGEGFLPAALASMACKYLREVCMKAFNAFWQSHIPELRATAGYPVDARRFRAEIADLQRELQISNRILWRNR
;
A
#
# COMPACT_ATOMS: atom_id res chain seq x y z
N LEU A 1 -25.06 -2.92 18.57
CA LEU A 1 -24.38 -3.78 17.59
C LEU A 1 -25.31 -3.88 16.39
N HIS A 2 -24.84 -3.45 15.22
CA HIS A 2 -25.58 -3.53 13.96
C HIS A 2 -24.64 -4.12 12.92
N GLU A 3 -25.07 -5.14 12.19
CA GLU A 3 -24.27 -5.79 11.17
C GLU A 3 -25.12 -6.06 9.94
N SER A 4 -24.63 -5.59 8.81
CA SER A 4 -25.25 -5.71 7.49
C SER A 4 -24.17 -5.90 6.43
N ARG A 5 -24.59 -6.11 5.17
CA ARG A 5 -23.64 -6.21 4.06
C ARG A 5 -22.85 -4.93 3.82
N ASP A 6 -23.41 -3.76 4.14
CA ASP A 6 -22.83 -2.48 3.79
C ASP A 6 -22.18 -1.77 4.97
N GLU A 7 -22.53 -2.19 6.19
CA GLU A 7 -22.04 -1.61 7.43
C GLU A 7 -22.02 -2.61 8.60
N SER A 8 -20.92 -2.62 9.35
CA SER A 8 -20.81 -3.29 10.66
C SER A 8 -20.37 -2.29 11.73
N CYS A 9 -21.17 -2.13 12.78
CA CYS A 9 -20.99 -1.17 13.86
C CYS A 9 -20.82 -1.85 15.23
N TYR A 10 -19.67 -1.59 15.84
CA TYR A 10 -19.26 -2.10 17.15
C TYR A 10 -19.13 -0.96 18.14
N CYS A 11 -19.47 -1.24 19.40
CA CYS A 11 -19.40 -0.26 20.46
C CYS A 11 -19.03 -0.95 21.77
N TRP A 12 -18.10 -0.36 22.52
CA TRP A 12 -17.62 -0.91 23.78
C TRP A 12 -17.11 0.20 24.71
N GLY A 13 -16.74 -0.18 25.94
CA GLY A 13 -16.27 0.74 26.97
C GLY A 13 -17.38 1.25 27.91
N PRO A 14 -16.99 1.95 29.00
CA PRO A 14 -17.93 2.51 29.97
C PRO A 14 -18.72 3.67 29.35
N ALA A 15 -19.87 4.02 29.96
CA ALA A 15 -20.84 4.96 29.38
C ALA A 15 -20.23 6.35 29.12
N GLU A 16 -19.34 6.81 30.00
CA GLU A 16 -18.65 8.09 29.91
C GLU A 16 -17.54 8.15 28.84
N ARG A 17 -17.12 6.99 28.30
CA ARG A 17 -16.05 6.88 27.28
C ARG A 17 -16.34 5.76 26.29
N ARG A 18 -17.53 5.79 25.71
CA ARG A 18 -17.92 4.80 24.70
C ARG A 18 -17.08 4.95 23.43
N VAL A 19 -16.47 3.85 23.01
CA VAL A 19 -15.78 3.76 21.73
C VAL A 19 -16.74 3.18 20.70
N HIS A 20 -16.77 3.80 19.53
CA HIS A 20 -17.57 3.37 18.38
C HIS A 20 -16.65 3.11 17.20
N VAL A 21 -16.80 1.95 16.57
CA VAL A 21 -16.10 1.61 15.34
C VAL A 21 -17.11 1.11 14.32
N ALA A 22 -17.05 1.67 13.13
CA ALA A 22 -17.87 1.28 11.99
C ALA A 22 -16.98 0.88 10.82
N PHE A 23 -17.25 -0.28 10.24
CA PHE A 23 -16.73 -0.69 8.95
C PHE A 23 -17.83 -0.46 7.92
N ARG A 24 -17.53 0.29 6.86
CA ARG A 24 -18.51 0.66 5.84
C ARG A 24 -17.91 0.45 4.45
N LYS A 25 -18.74 -0.02 3.52
CA LYS A 25 -18.41 0.11 2.10
C LYS A 25 -18.47 1.59 1.71
N GLN A 26 -17.73 1.94 0.65
CA GLN A 26 -17.68 3.31 0.13
C GLN A 26 -17.37 4.35 1.22
N GLY A 27 -16.38 4.03 2.06
CA GLY A 27 -15.98 4.88 3.19
C GLY A 27 -15.56 6.29 2.76
N GLU A 28 -15.24 6.50 1.48
CA GLU A 28 -15.05 7.82 0.86
C GLU A 28 -16.26 8.76 0.96
N GLY A 29 -17.46 8.27 1.30
CA GLY A 29 -18.59 9.12 1.68
C GLY A 29 -18.32 9.93 2.96
N PHE A 30 -17.35 9.52 3.79
CA PHE A 30 -16.92 10.24 4.98
C PHE A 30 -15.64 11.02 4.70
N LEU A 31 -15.70 12.34 4.89
CA LEU A 31 -14.57 13.24 4.59
C LEU A 31 -13.23 12.80 5.23
N PRO A 32 -13.15 12.38 6.51
CA PRO A 32 -11.88 11.93 7.08
C PRO A 32 -11.31 10.69 6.38
N ALA A 33 -12.16 9.73 6.02
CA ALA A 33 -11.74 8.51 5.32
C ALA A 33 -11.36 8.80 3.86
N ALA A 34 -12.10 9.69 3.18
CA ALA A 34 -11.76 10.15 1.83
C ALA A 34 -10.38 10.83 1.81
N LEU A 35 -10.14 11.76 2.75
CA LEU A 35 -8.87 12.47 2.88
C LEU A 35 -7.71 11.51 3.18
N ALA A 36 -7.89 10.58 4.13
CA ALA A 36 -6.89 9.55 4.41
C ALA A 36 -6.60 8.70 3.17
N SER A 37 -7.62 8.33 2.41
CA SER A 37 -7.47 7.58 1.17
C SER A 37 -6.67 8.35 0.12
N MET A 38 -6.95 9.64 -0.07
CA MET A 38 -6.20 10.51 -1.00
C MET A 38 -4.74 10.63 -0.58
N ALA A 39 -4.48 10.88 0.71
CA ALA A 39 -3.13 10.99 1.25
C ALA A 39 -2.33 9.69 1.05
N CYS A 40 -2.93 8.52 1.33
CA CYS A 40 -2.30 7.22 1.12
C CYS A 40 -1.99 6.96 -0.37
N LYS A 41 -2.92 7.30 -1.28
CA LYS A 41 -2.68 7.16 -2.73
C LYS A 41 -1.54 8.06 -3.19
N TYR A 42 -1.54 9.33 -2.75
CA TYR A 42 -0.47 10.26 -3.07
C TYR A 42 0.89 9.76 -2.56
N LEU A 43 0.97 9.34 -1.29
CA LEU A 43 2.19 8.79 -0.72
C LEU A 43 2.67 7.55 -1.48
N ARG A 44 1.75 6.67 -1.89
CA ARG A 44 2.08 5.52 -2.72
C ARG A 44 2.73 5.94 -4.04
N GLU A 45 2.19 6.94 -4.74
CA GLU A 45 2.79 7.44 -5.99
C GLU A 45 4.18 8.04 -5.77
N VAL A 46 4.38 8.82 -4.71
CA VAL A 46 5.68 9.39 -4.37
C VAL A 46 6.70 8.28 -4.08
N CYS A 47 6.35 7.30 -3.26
CA CYS A 47 7.21 6.16 -2.96
C CYS A 47 7.53 5.34 -4.21
N MET A 48 6.56 5.09 -5.09
CA MET A 48 6.82 4.36 -6.34
C MET A 48 7.73 5.13 -7.30
N LYS A 49 7.63 6.45 -7.36
CA LYS A 49 8.57 7.27 -8.15
C LYS A 49 9.99 7.16 -7.61
N ALA A 50 10.17 7.33 -6.29
CA ALA A 50 11.48 7.21 -5.66
C ALA A 50 12.07 5.80 -5.82
N PHE A 51 11.24 4.77 -5.66
CA PHE A 51 11.62 3.37 -5.86
C PHE A 51 12.12 3.12 -7.29
N ASN A 52 11.37 3.55 -8.30
CA ASN A 52 11.79 3.39 -9.69
C ASN A 52 13.06 4.18 -10.00
N ALA A 53 13.16 5.42 -9.50
CA ALA A 53 14.33 6.26 -9.72
C ALA A 53 15.61 5.63 -9.16
N PHE A 54 15.55 4.99 -7.98
CA PHE A 54 16.69 4.27 -7.41
C PHE A 54 17.19 3.15 -8.34
N TRP A 55 16.31 2.33 -8.90
CA TRP A 55 16.75 1.25 -9.78
C TRP A 55 17.19 1.77 -11.15
N GLN A 56 16.49 2.77 -11.69
CA GLN A 56 16.82 3.40 -12.97
C GLN A 56 18.14 4.18 -12.95
N SER A 57 18.57 4.68 -11.79
CA SER A 57 19.89 5.29 -11.67
C SER A 57 21.04 4.29 -11.84
N HIS A 58 20.77 2.99 -11.65
CA HIS A 58 21.75 1.92 -11.83
C HIS A 58 21.54 1.15 -13.14
N ILE A 59 20.29 1.03 -13.60
CA ILE A 59 19.91 0.35 -14.84
C ILE A 59 19.11 1.34 -15.70
N PRO A 60 19.77 2.14 -16.56
CA PRO A 60 19.12 3.22 -17.30
C PRO A 60 17.96 2.76 -18.21
N GLU A 61 18.04 1.56 -18.77
CA GLU A 61 17.01 0.99 -19.66
C GLU A 61 15.87 0.28 -18.90
N LEU A 62 15.90 0.27 -17.57
CA LEU A 62 14.91 -0.41 -16.76
C LEU A 62 13.55 0.26 -16.89
N ARG A 63 12.55 -0.51 -17.31
CA ARG A 63 11.18 -0.02 -17.42
C ARG A 63 10.54 0.03 -16.04
N ALA A 64 10.06 1.21 -15.65
CA ALA A 64 9.41 1.44 -14.36
C ALA A 64 8.27 0.44 -14.08
N THR A 65 8.08 0.13 -12.80
CA THR A 65 7.00 -0.73 -12.30
C THR A 65 5.93 0.07 -11.56
N ALA A 66 4.68 -0.36 -11.70
CA ALA A 66 3.55 0.01 -10.87
C ALA A 66 3.29 -1.02 -9.75
N GLY A 67 4.12 -2.04 -9.56
CA GLY A 67 4.01 -2.98 -8.44
C GLY A 67 2.80 -3.92 -8.48
N TYR A 68 2.05 -3.99 -9.59
CA TYR A 68 0.97 -4.97 -9.77
C TYR A 68 1.55 -6.38 -10.02
N PRO A 69 0.87 -7.48 -9.63
CA PRO A 69 1.48 -8.82 -9.60
C PRO A 69 2.16 -9.30 -10.90
N VAL A 70 1.64 -8.94 -12.07
CA VAL A 70 2.26 -9.30 -13.36
C VAL A 70 3.50 -8.45 -13.61
N ASP A 71 3.36 -7.13 -13.48
CA ASP A 71 4.43 -6.16 -13.70
C ASP A 71 5.56 -6.27 -12.66
N ALA A 72 5.23 -6.49 -11.39
CA ALA A 72 6.18 -6.68 -10.30
C ALA A 72 7.05 -7.93 -10.48
N ARG A 73 6.49 -9.02 -11.05
CA ARG A 73 7.26 -10.23 -11.36
C ARG A 73 8.31 -9.96 -12.45
N ARG A 74 7.91 -9.25 -13.51
CA ARG A 74 8.84 -8.79 -14.56
C ARG A 74 9.93 -7.92 -13.97
N PHE A 75 9.55 -6.85 -13.27
CA PHE A 75 10.50 -5.91 -12.69
C PHE A 75 11.50 -6.62 -11.78
N ARG A 76 11.03 -7.53 -10.93
CA ARG A 76 11.88 -8.35 -10.06
C ARG A 76 12.92 -9.17 -10.82
N ALA A 77 12.54 -9.74 -11.97
CA ALA A 77 13.48 -10.48 -12.81
C ALA A 77 14.54 -9.54 -13.41
N GLU A 78 14.13 -8.36 -13.88
CA GLU A 78 15.03 -7.37 -14.49
C GLU A 78 16.04 -6.78 -13.48
N ILE A 79 15.67 -6.63 -12.20
CA ILE A 79 16.59 -6.10 -11.16
C ILE A 79 17.39 -7.18 -10.42
N ALA A 80 17.19 -8.48 -10.72
CA ALA A 80 17.67 -9.57 -9.86
C ALA A 80 19.19 -9.61 -9.69
N ASP A 81 19.94 -9.30 -10.73
CA ASP A 81 21.41 -9.32 -10.71
C ASP A 81 21.96 -8.18 -9.86
N LEU A 82 21.48 -6.97 -10.11
CA LEU A 82 21.85 -5.80 -9.32
C LEU A 82 21.39 -5.91 -7.87
N GLN A 83 20.21 -6.48 -7.61
CA GLN A 83 19.73 -6.72 -6.25
C GLN A 83 20.71 -7.62 -5.47
N ARG A 84 21.26 -8.66 -6.11
CA ARG A 84 22.27 -9.55 -5.50
C ARG A 84 23.58 -8.81 -5.25
N GLU A 85 24.04 -8.01 -6.21
CA GLU A 85 25.24 -7.18 -6.09
C GLU A 85 25.15 -6.19 -4.92
N LEU A 86 24.02 -5.48 -4.81
CA LEU A 86 23.75 -4.54 -3.72
C LEU A 86 23.38 -5.21 -2.39
N GLN A 87 23.36 -6.55 -2.35
CA GLN A 87 23.02 -7.35 -1.16
C GLN A 87 21.66 -6.99 -0.54
N ILE A 88 20.69 -6.58 -1.36
CA ILE A 88 19.36 -6.18 -0.90
C ILE A 88 18.51 -7.43 -0.64
N SER A 89 18.10 -7.61 0.61
CA SER A 89 17.26 -8.74 1.03
C SER A 89 15.90 -8.75 0.34
N ASN A 90 15.47 -9.94 -0.11
CA ASN A 90 14.14 -10.15 -0.70
C ASN A 90 12.99 -9.69 0.23
N ARG A 91 13.18 -9.70 1.55
CA ARG A 91 12.13 -9.29 2.52
C ARG A 91 11.81 -7.80 2.45
N ILE A 92 12.73 -6.98 1.95
CA ILE A 92 12.55 -5.53 1.81
C ILE A 92 11.72 -5.23 0.54
N LEU A 93 11.93 -6.01 -0.52
CA LEU A 93 11.31 -5.77 -1.83
C LEU A 93 10.03 -6.57 -2.05
N TRP A 94 9.90 -7.73 -1.41
CA TRP A 94 8.78 -8.65 -1.63
C TRP A 94 8.06 -8.95 -0.33
N ARG A 95 6.74 -8.70 -0.34
CA ARG A 95 5.88 -9.06 0.78
C ARG A 95 5.77 -10.59 0.87
N ASN A 96 6.37 -11.17 1.91
CA ASN A 96 6.14 -12.56 2.26
C ASN A 96 4.77 -12.72 2.90
N ARG A 97 4.11 -13.86 2.64
CA ARG A 97 2.88 -14.25 3.32
C ARG A 97 3.19 -14.80 4.70
#